data_AF-U2YMB0-F1
#
_entry.id   AF-U2YMB0-F1
#
_cell.length_a   1.000
_cell.length_b   1.000
_cell.length_c   1.000
_cell.angle_alpha   90.00
_cell.angle_beta   90.00
_cell.angle_gamma   90.00
#
_symmetry.space_group_name_H-M   'P 1'
#
loop_
_entity.id
_entity.type
_entity.pdbx_description
1 polymer ?
#
loop_
_entity_poly.entity_id
_entity_poly.type
_entity_poly.pdbx_seq_one_letter_code
_entity_poly.pdbx_strand_id
1 'polypeptide(L)'
;MNSPAEWFAAIGAVLAASMIAGDLGRRITGWAFVLFTLVSVVWVIAALANGTMPLAIQNAIMICVNGWGIWQYLLSPKNRQKLERMEQIEHEAEQDIENGRT
;
A
#
# COMPACT_ATOMS: atom_id res chain seq x y z
N MET A 1 -25.39 -8.24 -5.56
CA MET A 1 -24.47 -8.19 -4.41
C MET A 1 -24.87 -9.29 -3.44
N ASN A 2 -24.11 -10.40 -3.37
CA ASN A 2 -24.24 -11.54 -2.44
C ASN A 2 -23.33 -12.73 -2.82
N SER A 3 -22.30 -12.51 -3.65
CA SER A 3 -21.37 -13.58 -4.02
C SER A 3 -20.31 -13.75 -2.92
N PRO A 4 -19.91 -14.98 -2.53
CA PRO A 4 -18.83 -15.19 -1.56
C PRO A 4 -17.55 -14.40 -1.88
N ALA A 5 -17.24 -14.25 -3.17
CA ALA A 5 -16.12 -13.45 -3.65
C ALA A 5 -16.17 -11.96 -3.26
N GLU A 6 -17.36 -11.35 -3.18
CA GLU A 6 -17.53 -9.95 -2.76
C GLU A 6 -17.21 -9.77 -1.27
N TRP A 7 -17.58 -10.75 -0.43
CA TRP A 7 -17.23 -10.76 0.99
C TRP A 7 -15.72 -10.94 1.21
N PHE A 8 -15.09 -11.86 0.48
CA PHE A 8 -13.63 -12.01 0.50
C PHE A 8 -12.92 -10.74 0.02
N ALA A 9 -13.44 -10.09 -1.02
CA ALA A 9 -12.92 -8.82 -1.50
C ALA A 9 -13.06 -7.72 -0.43
N ALA A 10 -14.21 -7.61 0.24
CA ALA A 10 -14.41 -6.63 1.30
C ALA A 10 -13.43 -6.84 2.48
N ILE A 11 -13.28 -8.08 2.96
CA ILE A 11 -12.34 -8.41 4.04
C ILE A 11 -10.90 -8.14 3.59
N GLY A 12 -10.55 -8.53 2.37
CA GLY A 12 -9.23 -8.27 1.79
C GLY A 12 -8.92 -6.78 1.68
N ALA A 13 -9.90 -5.95 1.32
CA ALA A 13 -9.76 -4.50 1.27
C ALA A 13 -9.44 -3.92 2.66
N VAL A 14 -10.19 -4.34 3.68
CA VAL A 14 -9.98 -3.89 5.05
C VAL A 14 -8.59 -4.27 5.55
N LEU A 15 -8.17 -5.52 5.33
CA LEU A 15 -6.84 -5.99 5.75
C LEU A 15 -5.72 -5.23 5.04
N ALA A 16 -5.82 -5.04 3.73
CA ALA A 16 -4.85 -4.27 2.97
C ALA A 16 -4.76 -2.82 3.46
N ALA A 17 -5.90 -2.17 3.70
CA ALA A 17 -5.93 -0.82 4.25
C ALA A 17 -5.29 -0.74 5.64
N SER A 18 -5.56 -1.72 6.51
CA SER A 18 -4.91 -1.80 7.83
C SER A 18 -3.39 -1.99 7.73
N MET A 19 -2.92 -2.80 6.78
CA MET A 19 -1.48 -2.99 6.55
C MET A 19 -0.80 -1.73 6.04
N ILE A 20 -1.45 -0.96 5.16
CA ILE A 20 -0.94 0.34 4.67
C ILE A 20 -0.88 1.35 5.81
N ALA A 21 -1.94 1.43 6.63
CA ALA A 21 -2.03 2.37 7.75
C ALA A 21 -1.07 2.05 8.90
N GLY A 22 -0.78 0.77 9.14
CA GLY A 22 0.10 0.34 10.23
C GLY A 22 1.59 0.58 10.00
N ASP A 23 2.00 1.01 8.80
CA ASP A 23 3.38 1.30 8.39
C ASP A 23 4.44 0.35 8.97
N LEU A 24 4.17 -0.97 8.94
CA LEU A 24 5.04 -2.01 9.51
C LEU A 24 6.31 -2.26 8.66
N GLY A 25 6.73 -1.28 7.88
CA GLY A 25 7.92 -1.30 7.05
C GLY A 25 7.62 -1.44 5.55
N ARG A 26 8.58 -0.96 4.75
CA ARG A 26 8.45 -0.75 3.31
C ARG A 26 7.99 -1.99 2.52
N ARG A 27 8.42 -3.19 2.93
CA ARG A 27 8.04 -4.45 2.27
C ARG A 27 6.59 -4.83 2.55
N ILE A 28 6.13 -4.69 3.79
CA ILE A 28 4.75 -5.03 4.18
C ILE A 28 3.77 -4.07 3.49
N THR A 29 4.07 -2.77 3.50
CA THR A 29 3.28 -1.75 2.78
C THR A 29 3.22 -2.03 1.28
N GLY A 30 4.33 -2.47 0.67
CA GLY A 30 4.34 -2.90 -0.74
C GLY A 30 3.43 -4.11 -1.01
N TRP A 31 3.46 -5.15 -0.16
CA TRP A 31 2.57 -6.30 -0.27
C TRP A 31 1.09 -5.96 0.00
N ALA A 32 0.83 -4.98 0.86
CA ALA A 32 -0.51 -4.47 1.10
C ALA A 32 -1.10 -3.85 -0.17
N PHE A 33 -0.31 -3.08 -0.94
CA PHE A 33 -0.75 -2.58 -2.23
C PHE A 33 -1.03 -3.70 -3.24
N VAL A 34 -0.23 -4.78 -3.26
CA VAL A 34 -0.49 -5.95 -4.11
C VAL A 34 -1.84 -6.59 -3.76
N LEU A 35 -2.10 -6.82 -2.47
CA LEU A 35 -3.37 -7.37 -2.00
C LEU A 35 -4.54 -6.45 -2.37
N PHE A 36 -4.38 -5.13 -2.20
CA PHE A 36 -5.40 -4.15 -2.53
C PHE A 36 -5.70 -4.12 -4.04
N THR A 37 -4.68 -4.27 -4.90
CA THR A 37 -4.88 -4.40 -6.35
C THR A 37 -5.72 -5.63 -6.70
N LEU A 38 -5.43 -6.80 -6.12
CA LEU A 38 -6.19 -8.03 -6.38
C LEU A 38 -7.67 -7.86 -6.00
N VAL A 39 -7.91 -7.26 -4.84
CA VAL A 39 -9.26 -6.96 -4.36
C VAL A 39 -9.99 -5.97 -5.28
N SER A 40 -9.32 -4.91 -5.72
CA SER A 40 -9.91 -3.95 -6.67
C SER A 40 -10.28 -4.61 -8.00
N VAL A 41 -9.50 -5.58 -8.51
CA VAL A 41 -9.86 -6.33 -9.72
C VAL A 41 -11.16 -7.12 -9.51
N VAL A 42 -11.33 -7.78 -8.37
CA VAL A 42 -12.57 -8.48 -8.03
C VAL A 42 -13.75 -7.51 -8.00
N TRP A 43 -13.56 -6.32 -7.41
CA TRP A 43 -14.59 -5.28 -7.39
C TRP A 43 -14.93 -4.71 -8.77
N VAL A 44 -13.95 -4.58 -9.68
CA VAL A 44 -14.23 -4.19 -11.07
C VAL A 44 -15.08 -5.25 -11.76
N ILE A 45 -14.73 -6.54 -11.64
CA ILE A 45 -15.49 -7.64 -12.24
C ILE A 45 -16.92 -7.68 -11.67
N ALA A 46 -17.06 -7.58 -10.34
CA ALA A 46 -18.36 -7.53 -9.68
C ALA A 46 -19.17 -6.32 -10.15
N ALA A 47 -18.55 -5.14 -10.28
CA ALA A 47 -19.23 -3.94 -10.71
C ALA A 47 -19.73 -4.03 -12.17
N LEU A 48 -18.95 -4.63 -13.07
CA LEU A 48 -19.38 -4.89 -14.43
C LEU A 48 -20.53 -5.89 -14.48
N ALA A 49 -20.48 -6.95 -13.69
CA ALA A 49 -21.54 -7.96 -13.61
C ALA A 49 -22.86 -7.41 -13.05
N ASN A 50 -22.80 -6.47 -12.10
CA ASN A 50 -23.97 -5.83 -11.50
C ASN A 50 -24.41 -4.54 -12.27
N GLY A 51 -23.73 -4.15 -13.34
CA GLY A 51 -24.05 -2.94 -14.12
C GLY A 51 -23.75 -1.61 -13.39
N THR A 52 -22.93 -1.63 -12.34
CA THR A 52 -22.61 -0.45 -11.52
C THR A 52 -21.35 0.26 -12.01
N MET A 53 -21.50 1.10 -13.04
CA MET A 53 -20.37 1.82 -13.66
C MET A 53 -19.53 2.67 -12.67
N PRO A 54 -20.11 3.41 -11.70
CA PRO A 54 -19.33 4.20 -10.75
C PRO A 54 -18.36 3.34 -9.91
N LEU A 55 -18.80 2.17 -9.45
CA LEU A 55 -17.99 1.25 -8.65
C LEU A 55 -16.84 0.66 -9.48
N ALA A 56 -17.08 0.37 -10.76
CA ALA A 56 -16.07 -0.11 -11.68
C ALA A 56 -14.97 0.95 -11.92
N ILE A 57 -15.38 2.20 -12.20
CA ILE A 57 -14.44 3.31 -12.43
C ILE A 57 -13.61 3.58 -11.18
N GLN A 58 -14.24 3.64 -10.01
CA GLN A 58 -13.53 3.86 -8.74
C GLN A 58 -12.45 2.80 -8.51
N ASN A 59 -12.78 1.52 -8.69
CA ASN A 59 -11.82 0.44 -8.48
C ASN A 59 -10.77 0.34 -9.59
N ALA A 60 -11.08 0.76 -10.82
CA ALA A 60 -10.09 0.89 -11.88
C ALA A 60 -9.03 1.96 -11.53
N ILE A 61 -9.45 3.11 -10.99
CA ILE A 61 -8.53 4.14 -10.50
C ILE A 61 -7.69 3.61 -9.32
N MET A 62 -8.31 2.88 -8.40
CA MET A 62 -7.59 2.23 -7.28
C MET A 62 -6.49 1.29 -7.78
N ILE A 63 -6.74 0.50 -8.84
CA ILE A 63 -5.72 -0.38 -9.44
C ILE A 63 -4.50 0.44 -9.89
N CYS A 64 -4.72 1.58 -10.55
CA CYS A 64 -3.63 2.45 -11.00
C CYS A 64 -2.81 3.01 -9.83
N VAL A 65 -3.47 3.54 -8.80
CA VAL A 65 -2.80 4.09 -7.60
C VAL A 65 -2.05 3.00 -6.84
N ASN A 66 -2.65 1.81 -6.70
CA ASN A 66 -2.01 0.67 -6.05
C ASN A 66 -0.80 0.20 -6.84
N GLY A 67 -0.88 0.16 -8.17
CA GLY A 67 0.26 -0.13 -9.04
C GLY A 67 1.43 0.84 -8.83
N TRP A 68 1.13 2.13 -8.67
CA TRP A 68 2.13 3.13 -8.30
C TRP A 68 2.73 2.87 -6.92
N GLY A 69 1.90 2.53 -5.93
CA GLY A 69 2.35 2.13 -4.59
C GLY A 69 3.28 0.91 -4.62
N ILE A 70 2.94 -0.14 -5.36
CA ILE A 70 3.80 -1.32 -5.54
C ILE A 70 5.15 -0.91 -6.12
N TRP A 71 5.17 -0.08 -7.15
CA TRP A 71 6.41 0.37 -7.76
C TRP A 71 7.27 1.19 -6.79
N GLN A 72 6.66 2.11 -6.03
CA GLN A 72 7.34 2.97 -5.07
C GLN A 72 7.92 2.19 -3.86
N TYR A 73 7.18 1.22 -3.34
CA TYR A 73 7.53 0.52 -2.10
C TYR A 73 8.31 -0.77 -2.35
N LEU A 74 7.95 -1.55 -3.36
CA LEU A 74 8.56 -2.85 -3.64
C LEU A 74 9.71 -2.76 -4.65
N LEU A 75 9.58 -1.95 -5.70
CA LEU A 75 10.54 -1.95 -6.82
C LEU A 75 11.56 -0.79 -6.78
N SER A 76 11.24 0.36 -6.20
CA SER A 76 12.15 1.53 -6.25
C SER A 76 13.39 1.34 -5.35
N PRO A 77 14.61 1.26 -5.93
CA PRO A 77 15.86 1.13 -5.17
C PRO A 77 16.33 2.47 -4.58
N LYS A 78 15.91 3.59 -5.16
CA LYS A 78 16.25 4.95 -4.67
C LYS A 78 15.66 5.21 -3.27
N ASN A 79 14.47 4.67 -3.00
CA ASN A 79 13.81 4.81 -1.70
C ASN A 79 14.53 4.00 -0.62
N ARG A 80 15.20 2.90 -0.98
CA ARG A 80 16.04 2.14 -0.05
C ARG A 80 17.25 2.96 0.42
N GLN A 81 17.98 3.57 -0.52
CA GLN A 81 19.16 4.37 -0.20
C GLN A 81 18.83 5.64 0.59
N LYS A 82 17.66 6.25 0.35
CA LYS A 82 17.22 7.41 1.13
C LYS A 82 16.96 7.05 2.59
N LEU A 83 16.27 5.94 2.83
CA LEU A 83 15.97 5.47 4.19
C LEU A 83 17.27 5.14 4.95
N GLU A 84 18.18 4.40 4.31
CA GLU A 84 19.51 4.07 4.89
C GLU A 84 20.30 5.35 5.25
N ARG A 85 20.25 6.40 4.42
CA ARG A 85 20.87 7.69 4.75
C ARG A 85 20.15 8.46 5.86
N MET A 86 18.82 8.40 5.92
CA MET A 86 18.06 9.06 6.98
C MET A 86 18.32 8.42 8.34
N GLU A 87 18.36 7.08 8.40
CA GLU A 87 18.76 6.34 9.60
C GLU A 87 20.19 6.68 10.02
N GLN A 88 21.13 6.82 9.07
CA GLN A 88 22.49 7.25 9.39
C GLN A 88 22.54 8.66 10.00
N ILE A 89 21.81 9.61 9.41
CA ILE A 89 21.76 11.01 9.91
C ILE A 89 21.09 11.07 11.28
N GLU A 90 20.04 10.29 11.50
CA GLU A 90 19.34 10.23 12.79
C GLU A 90 20.23 9.64 13.89
N HIS A 91 20.93 8.53 13.60
CA HIS A 91 21.90 7.97 14.54
C HIS A 91 23.05 8.93 14.82
N GLU A 92 23.55 9.63 13.80
CA GLU A 92 24.60 10.64 13.96
C GLU A 92 24.09 11.83 14.80
N ALA A 93 22.86 12.29 14.57
CA ALA A 93 22.23 13.36 15.35
C ALA A 93 21.97 12.95 16.81
N GLU A 94 21.48 11.72 17.06
CA GLU A 94 21.32 11.19 18.42
C GLU A 94 22.67 11.09 19.13
N GLN A 95 23.71 10.61 18.44
CA GLN A 95 25.06 10.54 18.99
C GLN A 95 25.63 11.92 19.28
N ASP A 96 25.39 12.91 18.43
CA ASP A 96 25.84 14.28 18.67
C ASP A 96 25.10 14.93 19.84
N ILE A 97 23.81 14.65 20.03
CA ILE A 97 23.04 15.07 21.22
C ILE A 97 23.59 14.39 22.47
N GLU A 98 23.80 13.07 22.45
CA GLU A 98 24.33 12.30 23.58
C GLU A 98 25.77 12.73 23.95
N ASN A 99 26.58 13.07 22.95
CA ASN A 99 27.93 13.60 23.12
C ASN A 99 27.96 15.09 23.46
N GLY A 100 26.81 15.76 23.55
CA GLY A 100 26.68 17.17 23.90
C GLY A 100 27.30 18.13 22.88
N ARG A 101 27.30 17.79 21.59
CA ARG A 101 27.91 18.57 20.49
C ARG A 101 26.97 19.55 19.78
N THR A 102 25.74 19.74 20.26
CA THR A 102 24.75 20.66 19.69
C THR A 102 24.76 22.03 20.35
#